data_AF-A0A3C1EKU1-F1
#
_entry.id   AF-A0A3C1EKU1-F1
#
_cell.length_a   1.000
_cell.length_b   1.000
_cell.length_c   1.000
_cell.angle_alpha   90.00
_cell.angle_beta   90.00
_cell.angle_gamma   90.00
#
_symmetry.space_group_name_H-M   'P 1'
#
loop_
_entity.id
_entity.type
_entity.pdbx_description
1 polymer ?
#
loop_
_entity_poly.entity_id
_entity_poly.type
_entity_poly.pdbx_seq_one_letter_code
_entity_poly.pdbx_strand_id
1 'polypeptide(L)'
;MPLMPLIRSIEFLAQAPGSSTSGSAEIRVHLEDGSSSRFGVLTPNCVMTRMNGEGKDFFFGPPVLFAKSLDPKSLGRAVEKMAAHMSGFWLRYYNSKPAAKGRRKVAVKKPHVDAVEIAEPEPVQSPGHCSAVVQVSLSDGRQFSMLAATPSWFSEAFEKMGLECYFGPCVLFVRSMDPAVVRRCVMEMVQGGDQWLCRYDTPRTALPRVLADFQARHP
;
A
#
# COMPACT_ATOMS: atom_id res chain seq x y z
N MET A 1 -17.47 -15.02 19.25
CA MET A 1 -16.61 -14.96 18.03
C MET A 1 -16.95 -13.68 17.28
N PRO A 2 -15.98 -12.88 16.82
CA PRO A 2 -16.29 -11.72 15.99
C PRO A 2 -16.96 -12.19 14.69
N LEU A 3 -18.14 -11.65 14.38
CA LEU A 3 -18.88 -11.96 13.17
C LEU A 3 -18.06 -11.51 11.95
N MET A 4 -17.85 -12.43 11.01
CA MET A 4 -17.25 -12.11 9.73
C MET A 4 -18.19 -11.16 8.97
N PRO A 5 -17.70 -10.03 8.43
CA PRO A 5 -18.54 -9.16 7.63
C PRO A 5 -18.94 -9.87 6.34
N LEU A 6 -20.25 -9.98 6.12
CA LEU A 6 -20.80 -10.54 4.90
C LEU A 6 -20.92 -9.44 3.84
N ILE A 7 -20.44 -9.75 2.64
CA ILE A 7 -20.46 -8.83 1.50
C ILE A 7 -21.84 -8.92 0.85
N ARG A 8 -22.54 -7.79 0.78
CA ARG A 8 -23.81 -7.67 0.08
C ARG A 8 -23.63 -7.40 -1.40
N SER A 9 -22.72 -6.49 -1.74
CA SER A 9 -22.42 -6.13 -3.14
C SER A 9 -21.08 -5.42 -3.26
N ILE A 10 -20.53 -5.42 -4.48
CA ILE A 10 -19.33 -4.68 -4.86
C ILE A 10 -19.69 -3.77 -6.02
N GLU A 11 -19.53 -2.47 -5.82
CA GLU A 11 -19.77 -1.41 -6.81
C GLU A 11 -18.43 -0.93 -7.39
N PHE A 12 -18.33 -0.85 -8.71
CA PHE A 12 -17.16 -0.35 -9.43
C PHE A 12 -17.40 1.14 -9.73
N LEU A 13 -16.71 2.02 -9.01
CA LEU A 13 -16.96 3.47 -9.03
C LEU A 13 -16.27 4.17 -10.19
N ALA A 14 -15.05 3.75 -10.50
CA ALA A 14 -14.25 4.32 -11.58
C ALA A 14 -13.20 3.30 -12.01
N GLN A 15 -12.98 3.18 -13.32
CA GLN A 15 -11.84 2.47 -13.88
C GLN A 15 -11.08 3.44 -14.78
N ALA A 16 -9.79 3.65 -14.49
CA ALA A 16 -8.94 4.45 -15.37
C ALA A 16 -8.78 3.71 -16.72
N PRO A 17 -8.66 4.43 -17.85
CA PRO A 17 -8.39 3.80 -19.14
C PRO A 17 -7.13 2.95 -19.06
N GLY A 18 -7.22 1.68 -19.47
CA GLY A 18 -6.15 0.69 -19.39
C GLY A 18 -6.64 -0.72 -19.75
N SER A 19 -5.72 -1.68 -19.87
CA SER A 19 -6.09 -3.10 -19.98
C SER A 19 -6.49 -3.65 -18.62
N SER A 20 -7.18 -4.80 -18.58
CA SER A 20 -7.48 -5.49 -17.32
C SER A 20 -6.22 -5.84 -16.51
N THR A 21 -5.06 -5.93 -17.16
CA THR A 21 -3.75 -6.30 -16.58
C THR A 21 -2.82 -5.12 -16.29
N SER A 22 -3.23 -3.90 -16.67
CA SER A 22 -2.47 -2.68 -16.40
C SER A 22 -3.42 -1.51 -16.24
N GLY A 23 -3.75 -1.21 -14.98
CA GLY A 23 -4.59 -0.07 -14.66
C GLY A 23 -4.85 0.10 -13.17
N SER A 24 -5.82 0.97 -12.91
CA SER A 24 -6.36 1.21 -11.58
C SER A 24 -7.88 1.30 -11.62
N ALA A 25 -8.51 0.84 -10.54
CA ALA A 25 -9.93 1.00 -10.31
C ALA A 25 -10.19 1.55 -8.91
N GLU A 26 -11.40 2.02 -8.68
CA GLU A 26 -11.92 2.32 -7.35
C GLU A 26 -13.19 1.50 -7.14
N ILE A 27 -13.26 0.83 -5.99
CA ILE A 27 -14.41 -0.02 -5.65
C ILE A 27 -15.02 0.44 -4.33
N ARG A 28 -16.31 0.16 -4.18
CA ARG A 28 -17.05 0.25 -2.93
C ARG A 28 -17.65 -1.11 -2.61
N VAL A 29 -17.34 -1.60 -1.41
CA VAL A 29 -17.85 -2.85 -0.87
C VAL A 29 -18.97 -2.51 0.11
N HIS A 30 -20.19 -2.97 -0.17
CA HIS A 30 -21.32 -2.87 0.73
C HIS A 30 -21.43 -4.14 1.57
N LEU A 31 -21.60 -3.98 2.88
CA LEU A 31 -21.75 -5.08 3.83
C LEU A 31 -23.21 -5.27 4.21
N GLU A 32 -23.56 -6.47 4.69
CA GLU A 32 -24.94 -6.78 5.11
C GLU A 32 -25.41 -5.96 6.32
N ASP A 33 -24.50 -5.49 7.17
CA ASP A 33 -24.79 -4.61 8.30
C ASP A 33 -25.11 -3.15 7.89
N GLY A 34 -25.14 -2.87 6.58
CA GLY A 34 -25.40 -1.55 6.01
C GLY A 34 -24.16 -0.65 5.93
N SER A 35 -23.02 -1.06 6.49
CA SER A 35 -21.77 -0.32 6.35
C SER A 35 -21.15 -0.51 4.96
N SER A 36 -20.18 0.34 4.63
CA SER A 36 -19.43 0.21 3.38
C SER A 36 -17.96 0.62 3.52
N SER A 37 -17.13 0.03 2.65
CA SER A 37 -15.70 0.36 2.54
C SER A 37 -15.37 0.77 1.12
N ARG A 38 -14.69 1.90 0.95
CA ARG A 38 -14.26 2.42 -0.36
C ARG A 38 -12.74 2.47 -0.41
N PHE A 39 -12.13 1.92 -1.46
CA PHE A 39 -10.68 1.94 -1.62
C PHE A 39 -10.23 1.73 -3.07
N GLY A 40 -8.99 2.10 -3.35
CA GLY A 40 -8.37 1.94 -4.65
C GLY A 40 -7.85 0.52 -4.88
N VAL A 41 -7.85 0.11 -6.14
CA VAL A 41 -7.27 -1.15 -6.63
C VAL A 41 -6.24 -0.82 -7.70
N LEU A 42 -5.05 -1.40 -7.60
CA LEU A 42 -3.98 -1.25 -8.57
C LEU A 42 -3.53 -2.62 -9.10
N THR A 43 -3.24 -2.69 -10.39
CA THR A 43 -2.34 -3.74 -10.91
C THR A 43 -0.89 -3.40 -10.53
N PRO A 44 0.00 -4.39 -10.28
CA PRO A 44 1.39 -4.12 -9.88
C PRO A 44 2.14 -3.17 -10.84
N ASN A 45 1.95 -3.34 -12.15
CA ASN A 45 2.59 -2.50 -13.18
C ASN A 45 2.08 -1.04 -13.20
N CYS A 46 0.89 -0.75 -12.64
CA CYS A 46 0.30 0.58 -12.67
C CYS A 46 1.11 1.60 -11.83
N VAL A 47 1.83 1.14 -10.81
CA VAL A 47 2.63 2.03 -9.94
C VAL A 47 3.69 2.78 -10.75
N MET A 48 4.45 2.07 -11.60
CA MET A 48 5.47 2.68 -12.45
C MET A 48 4.86 3.70 -13.41
N THR A 49 3.72 3.36 -14.04
CA THR A 49 2.99 4.26 -14.94
C THR A 49 2.57 5.55 -14.23
N ARG A 50 2.08 5.47 -12.99
CA ARG A 50 1.71 6.64 -12.19
C ARG A 50 2.92 7.50 -11.83
N MET A 51 4.00 6.88 -11.36
CA MET A 51 5.23 7.59 -11.05
C MET A 51 5.76 8.37 -12.26
N ASN A 52 5.74 7.75 -13.45
CA ASN A 52 6.15 8.41 -14.68
C ASN A 52 5.20 9.55 -15.09
N GLY A 53 3.88 9.32 -15.02
CA GLY A 53 2.88 10.33 -15.37
C GLY A 53 2.89 11.56 -14.45
N GLU A 54 3.21 11.37 -13.16
CA GLU A 54 3.35 12.45 -12.18
C GLU A 54 4.75 13.08 -12.16
N GLY A 55 5.72 12.52 -12.91
CA GLY A 55 7.11 12.97 -12.88
C GLY A 55 7.77 12.78 -11.50
N LYS A 56 7.35 11.75 -10.75
CA LYS A 56 7.84 11.47 -9.40
C LYS A 56 8.77 10.26 -9.36
N ASP A 57 9.69 10.27 -8.40
CA ASP A 57 10.58 9.15 -8.09
C ASP A 57 10.01 8.19 -7.04
N PHE A 58 8.84 8.45 -6.52
CA PHE A 58 8.22 7.65 -5.47
C PHE A 58 6.71 7.77 -5.51
N PHE A 59 6.04 6.80 -4.93
CA PHE A 59 4.59 6.74 -4.81
C PHE A 59 4.21 6.26 -3.41
N PHE A 60 3.45 7.09 -2.71
CA PHE A 60 2.76 6.75 -1.47
C PHE A 60 1.37 7.38 -1.46
N GLY A 61 0.46 6.75 -0.73
CA GLY A 61 -0.94 7.17 -0.65
C GLY A 61 -1.75 6.28 0.30
N PRO A 62 -3.09 6.41 0.27
CA PRO A 62 -3.98 5.49 0.98
C PRO A 62 -3.71 4.02 0.61
N PRO A 63 -4.06 3.05 1.48
CA PRO A 63 -3.88 1.64 1.17
C PRO A 63 -4.63 1.27 -0.11
N VAL A 64 -3.99 0.47 -0.96
CA VAL A 64 -4.55 0.00 -2.23
C VAL A 64 -4.50 -1.52 -2.28
N LEU A 65 -5.57 -2.12 -2.81
CA LEU A 65 -5.61 -3.54 -3.09
C LEU A 65 -4.78 -3.78 -4.35
N PHE A 66 -3.76 -4.63 -4.27
CA PHE A 66 -3.09 -5.07 -5.48
C PHE A 66 -3.82 -6.28 -6.05
N ALA A 67 -4.15 -6.23 -7.34
CA ALA A 67 -4.85 -7.32 -8.02
C ALA A 67 -4.16 -7.63 -9.35
N LYS A 68 -4.05 -8.92 -9.69
CA LYS A 68 -3.49 -9.38 -10.96
C LYS A 68 -4.28 -8.85 -12.16
N SER A 69 -5.60 -8.80 -12.00
CA SER A 69 -6.56 -8.36 -13.01
C SER A 69 -7.66 -7.52 -12.37
N LEU A 70 -8.13 -6.51 -13.11
CA LEU A 70 -9.23 -5.63 -12.72
C LEU A 70 -10.61 -6.14 -13.16
N ASP A 71 -10.71 -7.38 -13.63
CA ASP A 71 -12.00 -7.96 -13.98
C ASP A 71 -12.87 -8.18 -12.72
N PRO A 72 -14.21 -8.04 -12.82
CA PRO A 72 -15.08 -8.11 -11.66
C PRO A 72 -15.00 -9.42 -10.88
N LYS A 73 -14.75 -10.55 -11.56
CA LYS A 73 -14.69 -11.88 -10.93
C LYS A 73 -13.43 -12.03 -10.08
N SER A 74 -12.28 -11.56 -10.56
CA SER A 74 -11.03 -11.58 -9.81
C SER A 74 -11.09 -10.62 -8.62
N LEU A 75 -11.65 -9.43 -8.81
CA LEU A 75 -11.82 -8.46 -7.73
C LEU A 75 -12.83 -8.90 -6.67
N GLY A 76 -13.91 -9.57 -7.07
CA GLY A 76 -14.86 -10.20 -6.13
C GLY A 76 -14.16 -11.18 -5.19
N ARG A 77 -13.39 -12.12 -5.76
CA ARG A 77 -12.62 -13.11 -4.99
C ARG A 77 -11.58 -12.47 -4.06
N ALA A 78 -10.90 -11.41 -4.52
CA ALA A 78 -9.95 -10.68 -3.69
C ALA A 78 -10.62 -10.00 -2.49
N VAL A 79 -11.79 -9.38 -2.70
CA VAL A 79 -12.57 -8.74 -1.63
C VAL A 79 -13.13 -9.78 -0.65
N GLU A 80 -13.57 -10.94 -1.13
CA GLU A 80 -13.99 -12.06 -0.27
C GLU A 80 -12.84 -12.55 0.61
N LYS A 81 -11.63 -12.77 0.05
CA LYS A 81 -10.41 -13.11 0.81
C LYS A 81 -10.13 -12.04 1.88
N MET A 82 -10.29 -10.77 1.54
CA MET A 82 -10.08 -9.62 2.43
C MET A 82 -11.11 -9.51 3.56
N ALA A 83 -12.38 -9.86 3.29
CA ALA A 83 -13.45 -9.91 4.29
C ALA A 83 -13.29 -11.08 5.27
N ALA A 84 -12.87 -12.24 4.76
CA ALA A 84 -12.61 -13.43 5.57
C ALA A 84 -11.37 -13.27 6.46
N HIS A 85 -10.32 -12.60 5.96
CA HIS A 85 -9.08 -12.45 6.70
C HIS A 85 -9.22 -11.47 7.87
N MET A 86 -8.85 -11.92 9.07
CA MET A 86 -8.87 -11.11 10.31
C MET A 86 -10.23 -10.45 10.58
N SER A 87 -11.33 -11.16 10.31
CA SER A 87 -12.70 -10.66 10.53
C SER A 87 -12.95 -9.28 9.87
N GLY A 88 -12.52 -9.16 8.61
CA GLY A 88 -12.64 -7.96 7.78
C GLY A 88 -11.88 -6.74 8.29
N PHE A 89 -10.84 -6.93 9.10
CA PHE A 89 -9.94 -5.85 9.52
C PHE A 89 -9.45 -5.04 8.31
N TRP A 90 -9.05 -5.73 7.24
CA TRP A 90 -8.50 -5.10 6.06
C TRP A 90 -9.49 -4.18 5.36
N LEU A 91 -10.78 -4.54 5.28
CA LEU A 91 -11.82 -3.67 4.72
C LEU A 91 -11.91 -2.35 5.48
N ARG A 92 -11.84 -2.41 6.82
CA ARG A 92 -11.83 -1.22 7.68
C ARG A 92 -10.55 -0.40 7.54
N TYR A 93 -9.40 -1.06 7.47
CA TYR A 93 -8.08 -0.41 7.33
C TYR A 93 -7.97 0.33 5.99
N TYR A 94 -8.47 -0.27 4.91
CA TYR A 94 -8.42 0.29 3.56
C TYR A 94 -9.47 1.37 3.32
N ASN A 95 -10.53 1.40 4.13
CA ASN A 95 -11.66 2.31 3.95
C ASN A 95 -11.19 3.78 3.94
N SER A 96 -11.12 4.33 2.74
CA SER A 96 -10.77 5.71 2.47
C SER A 96 -12.00 6.57 2.74
N LYS A 97 -12.15 7.03 3.99
CA LYS A 97 -13.18 8.02 4.31
C LYS A 97 -12.87 9.31 3.53
N PRO A 98 -13.87 9.95 2.89
CA PRO A 98 -13.68 11.27 2.33
C PRO A 98 -13.17 12.22 3.41
N ALA A 99 -12.17 13.05 3.07
CA ALA A 99 -11.55 13.97 4.01
C ALA A 99 -12.65 14.80 4.70
N ALA A 100 -12.77 14.67 6.02
CA ALA A 100 -13.71 15.48 6.79
C ALA A 100 -13.32 16.96 6.61
N LYS A 101 -14.12 17.70 5.85
CA LYS A 101 -13.97 19.15 5.70
C LYS A 101 -14.10 19.77 7.09
N GLY A 102 -13.05 20.44 7.58
CA GLY A 102 -13.17 21.36 8.71
C GLY A 102 -12.47 21.01 10.03
N ARG A 103 -11.53 20.05 10.11
CA ARG A 103 -10.68 19.97 11.31
C ARG A 103 -9.73 21.18 11.36
N ARG A 104 -9.94 22.06 12.34
CA ARG A 104 -9.02 23.17 12.68
C ARG A 104 -7.61 22.60 12.84
N LYS A 105 -6.68 23.05 11.99
CA LYS A 105 -5.26 22.73 12.11
C LYS A 105 -4.73 23.46 13.34
N VAL A 106 -4.60 22.76 14.46
CA VAL A 106 -3.79 23.25 15.58
C VAL A 106 -2.35 23.30 15.07
N ALA A 107 -1.70 24.45 15.21
CA ALA A 107 -0.32 24.64 14.79
C ALA A 107 0.60 23.83 15.73
N VAL A 108 0.80 22.56 15.41
CA VAL A 108 1.82 21.72 16.05
C VAL A 108 3.12 21.94 15.27
N LYS A 109 4.21 22.19 15.99
CA LYS A 109 5.56 22.26 15.41
C LYS A 109 5.83 20.93 14.70
N LYS A 110 5.98 20.97 13.38
CA LYS A 110 6.24 19.75 12.61
C LYS A 110 7.61 19.19 12.99
N PRO A 111 7.71 17.88 13.31
CA PRO A 111 9.01 17.24 13.47
C PRO A 111 9.80 17.33 12.16
N HIS A 112 11.12 17.24 12.24
CA HIS A 112 11.96 17.04 11.07
C HIS A 112 12.54 15.62 11.07
N VAL A 113 13.04 15.20 9.89
CA VAL A 113 13.65 13.90 9.70
C VAL A 113 15.10 13.96 10.15
N ASP A 114 15.44 13.20 11.19
CA ASP A 114 16.81 13.11 11.73
C ASP A 114 17.63 12.12 10.93
N ALA A 115 17.10 10.91 10.74
CA ALA A 115 17.79 9.81 10.07
C ALA A 115 16.82 9.00 9.21
N VAL A 116 17.36 8.50 8.10
CA VAL A 116 16.72 7.54 7.21
C VAL A 116 17.73 6.44 6.91
N GLU A 117 17.41 5.21 7.27
CA GLU A 117 18.27 4.05 7.06
C GLU A 117 17.54 3.03 6.19
N ILE A 118 18.28 2.44 5.25
CA ILE A 118 17.78 1.39 4.37
C ILE A 118 18.39 0.08 4.88
N ALA A 119 17.53 -0.81 5.38
CA ALA A 119 17.90 -2.12 5.86
C ALA A 119 17.39 -3.18 4.88
N GLU A 120 18.31 -3.92 4.26
CA GLU A 120 17.96 -4.88 3.23
C GLU A 120 18.06 -6.32 3.74
N PRO A 121 17.13 -7.20 3.36
CA PRO A 121 17.21 -8.61 3.71
C PRO A 121 18.29 -9.36 2.92
N GLU A 122 18.63 -8.90 1.73
CA GLU A 122 19.60 -9.50 0.81
C GLU A 122 20.41 -8.38 0.14
N PRO A 123 21.69 -8.61 -0.21
CA PRO A 123 22.53 -7.59 -0.84
C PRO A 123 21.91 -7.09 -2.16
N VAL A 124 21.84 -5.76 -2.36
CA VAL A 124 21.39 -5.14 -3.62
C VAL A 124 22.12 -5.74 -4.82
N GLN A 125 21.40 -6.50 -5.64
CA GLN A 125 21.90 -6.89 -6.96
C GLN A 125 21.74 -5.73 -7.96
N SER A 126 20.71 -4.90 -7.80
CA SER A 126 20.50 -3.65 -8.55
C SER A 126 19.63 -2.65 -7.78
N PRO A 127 20.06 -1.39 -7.58
CA PRO A 127 19.25 -0.38 -6.87
C PRO A 127 17.90 -0.08 -7.54
N GLY A 128 17.75 -0.40 -8.84
CA GLY A 128 16.50 -0.26 -9.59
C GLY A 128 15.58 -1.48 -9.52
N HIS A 129 15.99 -2.55 -8.83
CA HIS A 129 15.26 -3.81 -8.73
C HIS A 129 15.50 -4.45 -7.35
N CYS A 130 14.83 -3.94 -6.31
CA CYS A 130 15.00 -4.44 -4.95
C CYS A 130 13.79 -4.11 -4.05
N SER A 131 13.79 -4.75 -2.88
CA SER A 131 12.95 -4.39 -1.74
C SER A 131 13.81 -4.22 -0.49
N ALA A 132 13.36 -3.38 0.42
CA ALA A 132 14.06 -3.04 1.64
C ALA A 132 13.09 -2.68 2.76
N VAL A 133 13.60 -2.56 3.97
CA VAL A 133 12.92 -1.91 5.08
C VAL A 133 13.54 -0.54 5.29
N VAL A 134 12.73 0.51 5.22
CA VAL A 134 13.16 1.88 5.48
C VAL A 134 12.87 2.23 6.94
N GLN A 135 13.91 2.48 7.73
CA GLN A 135 13.79 2.99 9.09
C GLN A 135 13.87 4.52 9.06
N VAL A 136 12.95 5.19 9.76
CA VAL A 136 12.91 6.66 9.86
C VAL A 136 12.93 7.04 11.33
N SER A 137 13.82 7.95 11.68
CA SER A 137 13.84 8.61 12.99
C SER A 137 13.49 10.09 12.84
N LEU A 138 12.59 10.57 13.69
CA LEU A 138 12.20 11.98 13.76
C LEU A 138 12.86 12.68 14.94
N SER A 139 12.98 13.99 14.84
CA SER A 139 13.57 14.89 15.85
C SER A 139 12.90 14.86 17.23
N ASP A 140 11.70 14.29 17.33
CA ASP A 140 10.96 14.14 18.58
C ASP A 140 11.10 12.74 19.20
N GLY A 141 12.01 11.91 18.66
CA GLY A 141 12.30 10.57 19.15
C GLY A 141 11.40 9.46 18.60
N ARG A 142 10.37 9.79 17.80
CA ARG A 142 9.54 8.77 17.14
C ARG A 142 10.34 8.04 16.07
N GLN A 143 10.12 6.73 15.99
CA GLN A 143 10.73 5.84 14.99
C GLN A 143 9.64 5.11 14.22
N PHE A 144 9.87 4.92 12.91
CA PHE A 144 8.96 4.23 12.01
C PHE A 144 9.73 3.24 11.14
N SER A 145 9.08 2.14 10.79
CA SER A 145 9.64 1.07 9.95
C SER A 145 8.70 0.80 8.78
N MET A 146 9.17 0.96 7.54
CA MET A 146 8.31 0.88 6.36
C MET A 146 8.81 -0.17 5.37
N LEU A 147 7.89 -0.97 4.82
CA LEU A 147 8.18 -1.82 3.68
C LEU A 147 8.38 -0.94 2.45
N ALA A 148 9.50 -1.10 1.74
CA ALA A 148 9.76 -0.38 0.50
C ALA A 148 10.14 -1.33 -0.63
N ALA A 149 9.73 -1.00 -1.86
CA ALA A 149 10.10 -1.76 -3.05
C ALA A 149 10.20 -0.86 -4.28
N THR A 150 11.02 -1.29 -5.24
CA THR A 150 10.89 -0.76 -6.60
C THR A 150 9.69 -1.40 -7.30
N PRO A 151 8.97 -0.67 -8.19
CA PRO A 151 7.81 -1.25 -8.87
C PRO A 151 8.14 -2.49 -9.70
N SER A 152 9.34 -2.52 -10.30
CA SER A 152 9.84 -3.67 -11.07
C SER A 152 9.99 -4.91 -10.20
N TRP A 153 10.62 -4.77 -9.03
CA TRP A 153 10.80 -5.86 -8.07
C TRP A 153 9.45 -6.39 -7.57
N PHE A 154 8.53 -5.49 -7.20
CA PHE A 154 7.22 -5.89 -6.69
C PHE A 154 6.39 -6.62 -7.75
N SER A 155 6.41 -6.14 -8.99
CA SER A 155 5.70 -6.79 -10.09
C SER A 155 6.24 -8.20 -10.36
N GLU A 156 7.56 -8.35 -10.44
CA GLU A 156 8.19 -9.66 -10.62
C GLU A 156 7.89 -10.61 -9.46
N ALA A 157 8.00 -10.14 -8.21
CA ALA A 157 7.68 -10.94 -7.05
C ALA A 157 6.21 -11.40 -7.06
N PHE A 158 5.29 -10.50 -7.40
CA PHE A 158 3.86 -10.79 -7.49
C PHE A 158 3.56 -11.87 -8.55
N GLU A 159 4.23 -11.81 -9.71
CA GLU A 159 4.11 -12.80 -10.78
C GLU A 159 4.77 -14.14 -10.42
N LYS A 160 6.01 -14.12 -9.93
CA LYS A 160 6.78 -15.31 -9.53
C LYS A 160 6.08 -16.12 -8.44
N MET A 161 5.41 -15.44 -7.52
CA MET A 161 4.63 -16.06 -6.45
C MET A 161 3.21 -16.42 -6.89
N GLY A 162 2.81 -16.15 -8.13
CA GLY A 162 1.51 -16.50 -8.66
C GLY A 162 0.34 -15.84 -7.92
N LEU A 163 0.55 -14.67 -7.31
CA LEU A 163 -0.47 -14.00 -6.51
C LEU A 163 -1.64 -13.55 -7.40
N GLU A 164 -2.86 -13.85 -6.98
CA GLU A 164 -4.07 -13.27 -7.61
C GLU A 164 -4.33 -11.85 -7.09
N CYS A 165 -4.03 -11.61 -5.82
CA CYS A 165 -4.18 -10.33 -5.14
C CYS A 165 -3.17 -10.18 -4.00
N TYR A 166 -2.97 -8.97 -3.51
CA TYR A 166 -2.29 -8.68 -2.26
C TYR A 166 -3.01 -7.54 -1.52
N PHE A 167 -3.35 -7.81 -0.26
CA PHE A 167 -3.80 -6.83 0.71
C PHE A 167 -3.04 -7.06 2.01
N GLY A 168 -2.66 -5.98 2.69
CA GLY A 168 -1.73 -6.08 3.79
C GLY A 168 -1.21 -4.72 4.22
N PRO A 169 -0.06 -4.69 4.91
CA PRO A 169 0.64 -3.45 5.17
C PRO A 169 1.00 -2.70 3.88
N CYS A 170 0.99 -1.37 3.96
CA CYS A 170 1.33 -0.51 2.82
C CYS A 170 2.78 -0.75 2.36
N VAL A 171 2.99 -0.70 1.04
CA VAL A 171 4.32 -0.75 0.43
C VAL A 171 4.66 0.64 -0.09
N LEU A 172 5.79 1.18 0.37
CA LEU A 172 6.38 2.41 -0.11
C LEU A 172 7.07 2.14 -1.45
N PHE A 173 6.60 2.74 -2.53
CA PHE A 173 7.23 2.56 -3.83
C PHE A 173 8.22 3.67 -4.10
N VAL A 174 9.44 3.29 -4.46
CA VAL A 174 10.52 4.20 -4.86
C VAL A 174 11.12 3.73 -6.19
N ARG A 175 11.55 4.65 -7.04
CA ARG A 175 12.13 4.35 -8.36
C ARG A 175 13.43 3.56 -8.23
N SER A 176 14.20 3.88 -7.21
CA SER A 176 15.41 3.18 -6.81
C SER A 176 15.57 3.23 -5.29
N MET A 177 16.29 2.26 -4.71
CA MET A 177 16.73 2.29 -3.31
C MET A 177 17.99 3.18 -3.14
N ASP A 178 18.02 4.32 -3.83
CA ASP A 178 19.04 5.34 -3.61
C ASP A 178 18.70 6.13 -2.33
N PRO A 179 19.64 6.29 -1.38
CA PRO A 179 19.38 7.01 -0.13
C PRO A 179 18.82 8.42 -0.32
N ALA A 180 19.23 9.15 -1.36
CA ALA A 180 18.72 10.48 -1.64
C ALA A 180 17.26 10.44 -2.13
N VAL A 181 16.88 9.45 -2.94
CA VAL A 181 15.49 9.25 -3.39
C VAL A 181 14.60 8.91 -2.20
N VAL A 182 15.02 7.93 -1.39
CA VAL A 182 14.27 7.49 -0.20
C VAL A 182 14.13 8.65 0.79
N ARG A 183 15.20 9.42 1.04
CA ARG A 183 15.14 10.59 1.94
C ARG A 183 14.18 11.65 1.42
N ARG A 184 14.19 11.97 0.12
CA ARG A 184 13.21 12.91 -0.48
C ARG A 184 11.78 12.43 -0.27
N CYS A 185 11.52 11.14 -0.48
CA CYS A 185 10.22 10.53 -0.27
C CYS A 185 9.73 10.69 1.18
N VAL A 186 10.57 10.33 2.16
CA VAL A 186 10.25 10.46 3.59
C VAL A 186 10.00 11.92 3.98
N MET A 187 10.79 12.85 3.46
CA MET A 187 10.55 14.28 3.68
C MET A 187 9.19 14.73 3.14
N GLU A 188 8.77 14.27 1.96
CA GLU A 188 7.43 14.59 1.41
C GLU A 188 6.31 13.97 2.27
N MET A 189 6.50 12.76 2.80
CA MET A 189 5.54 12.14 3.74
C MET A 189 5.38 12.98 5.01
N VAL A 190 6.47 13.42 5.64
CA VAL A 190 6.44 14.28 6.85
C VAL A 190 5.78 15.63 6.53
N GLN A 191 6.09 16.22 5.38
CA GLN A 191 5.46 17.48 4.96
C GLN A 191 3.95 17.34 4.76
N GLY A 192 3.51 16.21 4.19
CA GLY A 192 2.11 15.80 4.04
C GLY A 192 1.41 15.44 5.35
N GLY A 193 2.18 15.32 6.45
CA GLY A 193 1.73 15.06 7.80
C GLY A 193 2.06 13.65 8.27
N ASP A 194 2.40 13.52 9.56
CA ASP A 194 2.86 12.28 10.21
C ASP A 194 1.90 11.10 10.08
N GLN A 195 0.63 11.34 9.73
CA GLN A 195 -0.34 10.29 9.40
C GLN A 195 0.16 9.33 8.31
N TRP A 196 1.03 9.79 7.41
CA TRP A 196 1.65 8.94 6.40
C TRP A 196 2.66 7.98 7.01
N LEU A 197 3.54 8.47 7.89
CA LEU A 197 4.50 7.61 8.59
C LEU A 197 3.77 6.57 9.47
N CYS A 198 2.76 6.99 10.25
CA CYS A 198 1.97 6.06 11.06
C CYS A 198 1.23 5.01 10.21
N ARG A 199 0.84 5.34 8.98
CA ARG A 199 0.14 4.41 8.08
C ARG A 199 1.08 3.39 7.46
N TYR A 200 2.30 3.80 7.14
CA TYR A 200 3.32 2.94 6.55
C TYR A 200 4.16 2.22 7.60
N ASP A 201 3.96 2.52 8.88
CA ASP A 201 4.64 1.82 9.96
C ASP A 201 4.21 0.36 10.03
N THR A 202 5.20 -0.51 10.05
CA THR A 202 5.06 -1.97 9.93
C THR A 202 6.09 -2.65 10.82
N PRO A 203 5.82 -3.88 11.29
CA PRO A 203 6.85 -4.69 11.93
C PRO A 203 8.10 -4.77 11.05
N ARG A 204 9.29 -4.85 11.66
CA ARG A 204 10.61 -4.92 10.98
C ARG A 204 10.83 -6.26 10.27
N THR A 205 9.90 -6.62 9.40
CA THR A 205 9.89 -7.83 8.58
C THR A 205 10.06 -7.39 7.14
N ALA A 206 10.95 -8.03 6.39
CA ALA A 206 11.16 -7.67 5.00
C ALA A 206 9.98 -8.10 4.11
N LEU A 207 9.73 -7.33 3.05
CA LEU A 207 8.61 -7.55 2.12
C LEU A 207 8.56 -8.96 1.50
N PRO A 208 9.68 -9.61 1.11
CA PRO A 208 9.63 -10.98 0.58
C PRO A 208 8.96 -11.96 1.55
N ARG A 209 9.26 -11.84 2.85
CA ARG A 209 8.67 -12.67 3.89
C ARG A 209 7.19 -12.34 4.10
N VAL A 210 6.81 -11.07 4.06
CA VAL A 210 5.41 -10.64 4.13
C VAL A 210 4.59 -11.24 2.98
N LEU A 211 5.13 -11.23 1.76
CA LEU A 211 4.47 -11.82 0.59
C LEU A 211 4.39 -13.35 0.69
N ALA A 212 5.42 -14.02 1.21
CA ALA A 212 5.39 -15.48 1.43
C ALA A 212 4.35 -15.88 2.47
N ASP A 213 4.31 -15.17 3.60
CA ASP A 213 3.30 -15.38 4.65
C ASP A 213 1.89 -15.09 4.14
N PHE A 214 1.73 -14.12 3.24
CA PHE A 214 0.47 -13.83 2.59
C PHE A 214 0.05 -14.98 1.65
N GLN A 215 0.92 -15.43 0.76
CA GLN A 215 0.66 -16.52 -0.17
C GLN A 215 0.26 -17.80 0.56
N ALA A 216 0.96 -18.14 1.65
CA ALA A 216 0.66 -19.32 2.46
C ALA A 216 -0.74 -19.29 3.09
N ARG A 217 -1.30 -18.10 3.34
CA ARG A 217 -2.66 -17.92 3.89
C ARG A 217 -3.73 -17.79 2.81
N HIS A 218 -3.33 -17.43 1.59
CA HIS A 218 -4.20 -17.10 0.47
C HIS A 218 -3.74 -17.79 -0.82
N PRO A 219 -3.78 -19.13 -0.88
CA PRO A 219 -3.43 -19.88 -2.08
C PRO A 219 -4.35 -19.56 -3.27
#